data_AF-A0A2D4JDP3-F1
#
_entry.id   AF-A0A2D4JDP3-F1
#
_cell.length_a   1.000
_cell.length_b   1.000
_cell.length_c   1.000
_cell.angle_alpha   90.00
_cell.angle_beta   90.00
_cell.angle_gamma   90.00
#
_symmetry.space_group_name_H-M   'P 1'
#
loop_
_entity.id
_entity.type
_entity.pdbx_description
1 polymer ?
#
loop_
_entity_poly.entity_id
_entity_poly.type
_entity_poly.pdbx_seq_one_letter_code
_entity_poly.pdbx_strand_id
1 'polypeptide(L)'
;LVVAFFFLLLAALGETFLPYYTGQAIDGIVIQKSMDQFSKAVVIMAFLAIGSSFTAGIRGGLFTLVFARLNIRLRNRLFRSLVVQEMSFFDENLTGDIISRLTSDTTI
;
A
#
# COMPACT_ATOMS: atom_id res chain seq x y z
N LEU A 1 11.01 4.65 0.18
CA LEU A 1 10.44 4.36 -1.16
C LEU A 1 11.05 3.10 -1.78
N VAL A 2 12.36 3.03 -2.03
CA VAL A 2 13.02 1.81 -2.58
C VAL A 2 12.70 0.55 -1.76
N VAL A 3 12.81 0.63 -0.43
CA VAL A 3 12.45 -0.47 0.48
C VAL A 3 10.97 -0.89 0.33
N ALA A 4 10.05 0.08 0.23
CA ALA A 4 8.63 -0.20 0.06
C ALA A 4 8.32 -0.83 -1.31
N PHE A 5 8.99 -0.40 -2.38
CA PHE A 5 8.91 -1.01 -3.71
C PHE A 5 9.47 -2.43 -3.73
N PHE A 6 10.57 -2.68 -3.03
CA PHE A 6 11.14 -4.02 -2.88
C PHE A 6 10.17 -4.97 -2.16
N PHE A 7 9.58 -4.55 -1.03
CA PHE A 7 8.55 -5.33 -0.35
C PHE A 7 7.28 -5.51 -1.19
N LEU A 8 6.92 -4.53 -2.02
CA LEU A 8 5.81 -4.63 -2.97
C LEU A 8 6.03 -5.73 -4.00
N LEU A 9 7.22 -5.79 -4.60
CA LEU A 9 7.56 -6.85 -5.56
C LEU A 9 7.55 -8.24 -4.90
N LEU A 10 8.11 -8.36 -3.70
CA LEU A 10 8.09 -9.61 -2.93
C LEU A 10 6.67 -10.08 -2.60
N ALA A 11 5.81 -9.18 -2.12
CA ALA A 11 4.42 -9.49 -1.82
C ALA A 11 3.65 -9.90 -3.09
N ALA A 12 3.81 -9.15 -4.19
CA ALA A 12 3.13 -9.43 -5.45
C ALA A 12 3.54 -10.79 -6.05
N LEU A 13 4.82 -11.15 -5.97
CA LEU A 13 5.29 -12.47 -6.37
C LEU A 13 4.65 -13.55 -5.51
N GLY A 14 4.66 -13.41 -4.19
CA GLY A 14 4.02 -14.36 -3.26
C GLY A 14 2.53 -14.55 -3.53
N GLU A 15 1.80 -13.47 -3.77
CA GLU A 15 0.37 -13.51 -4.14
C GLU A 15 0.14 -14.17 -5.50
N THR A 16 1.05 -13.99 -6.47
CA THR A 16 0.97 -14.63 -7.79
C THR A 16 1.21 -16.14 -7.72
N PHE A 17 2.01 -16.62 -6.77
CA PHE A 17 2.24 -18.07 -6.57
C PHE A 17 1.07 -18.78 -5.88
N LEU A 18 0.20 -18.08 -5.14
CA LEU A 18 -0.98 -18.67 -4.49
C LEU A 18 -1.95 -19.41 -5.44
N PRO A 19 -2.37 -18.84 -6.59
CA PRO A 19 -3.24 -19.56 -7.53
C PRO A 19 -2.57 -20.79 -8.15
N TYR A 20 -1.25 -20.76 -8.36
CA TYR A 20 -0.49 -21.91 -8.85
C TYR A 20 -0.52 -23.09 -7.85
N TYR A 21 -0.25 -22.82 -6.57
CA TYR A 21 -0.32 -23.86 -5.52
C TYR A 21 -1.76 -24.31 -5.24
N THR A 22 -2.75 -23.43 -5.38
CA THR A 22 -4.16 -23.81 -5.32
C THR A 22 -4.50 -24.81 -6.42
N GLY A 23 -4.00 -24.60 -7.65
CA GLY A 23 -4.14 -25.56 -8.75
C GLY A 23 -3.51 -26.92 -8.43
N GLN A 24 -2.29 -26.92 -7.90
CA GLN A 24 -1.60 -28.16 -7.50
C GLN A 24 -2.32 -28.90 -6.35
N ALA A 25 -2.94 -28.16 -5.43
CA ALA A 25 -3.74 -28.75 -4.35
C ALA A 25 -5.03 -29.40 -4.88
N ILE A 26 -5.70 -28.76 -5.86
CA ILE A 26 -6.88 -29.31 -6.54
C ILE A 26 -6.49 -30.59 -7.29
N ASP A 27 -5.41 -30.57 -8.07
CA ASP A 27 -4.93 -31.74 -8.81
C ASP A 27 -4.51 -32.89 -7.88
N GLY A 28 -3.91 -32.60 -6.73
CA GLY A 28 -3.56 -33.61 -5.72
C GLY A 28 -4.77 -34.33 -5.12
N ILE A 29 -5.89 -33.61 -4.94
CA ILE A 29 -7.16 -34.18 -4.44
C ILE A 29 -7.89 -34.96 -5.54
N VAL A 30 -7.94 -34.43 -6.76
CA VAL A 30 -8.73 -34.97 -7.86
C VAL A 30 -8.04 -36.16 -8.54
N ILE A 31 -6.72 -36.13 -8.70
CA ILE A 31 -5.98 -37.09 -9.56
C ILE A 31 -5.27 -38.17 -8.74
N GLN A 32 -4.61 -37.84 -7.63
CA GLN A 32 -3.75 -38.80 -6.90
C GLN A 32 -4.36 -39.35 -5.60
N LYS A 33 -5.41 -38.74 -5.03
CA LYS A 33 -6.01 -39.13 -3.72
C LYS A 33 -4.98 -39.31 -2.59
N SER A 34 -3.78 -38.73 -2.71
CA SER A 34 -2.71 -38.88 -1.73
C SER A 34 -2.77 -37.74 -0.71
N MET A 35 -3.11 -38.07 0.54
CA MET A 35 -3.23 -37.07 1.61
C MET A 35 -1.91 -36.35 1.88
N ASP A 36 -0.77 -37.01 1.68
CA ASP A 36 0.56 -36.44 1.92
C ASP A 36 0.91 -35.28 0.98
N GLN A 37 0.56 -35.34 -0.31
CA GLN A 37 0.81 -34.24 -1.23
C GLN A 37 -0.11 -33.04 -0.95
N PHE A 38 -1.36 -33.33 -0.59
CA PHE A 38 -2.30 -32.29 -0.19
C PHE A 38 -1.85 -31.56 1.09
N SER A 39 -1.47 -32.30 2.13
CA SER A 39 -0.95 -31.69 3.38
C SER A 39 0.31 -30.86 3.14
N LYS A 40 1.25 -31.33 2.30
CA LYS A 40 2.43 -30.53 1.92
C LYS A 40 2.07 -29.25 1.17
N ALA A 41 1.14 -29.32 0.20
CA ALA A 41 0.70 -28.15 -0.55
C ALA A 41 0.01 -27.12 0.35
N VAL A 42 -0.87 -27.55 1.26
CA VAL A 42 -1.57 -26.67 2.21
C VAL A 42 -0.60 -25.98 3.18
N VAL A 43 0.39 -26.71 3.70
CA VAL A 43 1.42 -26.11 4.57
C VAL A 43 2.23 -25.05 3.84
N ILE A 44 2.63 -25.31 2.59
CA ILE A 44 3.36 -24.32 1.77
C ILE A 44 2.49 -23.09 1.50
N MET A 45 1.22 -23.27 1.15
CA MET A 45 0.28 -22.16 0.95
C MET A 45 0.11 -21.32 2.23
N ALA A 46 0.03 -21.94 3.40
CA ALA A 46 -0.08 -21.23 4.67
C ALA A 46 1.15 -20.36 4.95
N PHE A 47 2.37 -20.90 4.73
CA PHE A 47 3.60 -20.11 4.88
C PHE A 47 3.68 -18.95 3.89
N LEU A 48 3.32 -19.18 2.63
CA LEU A 48 3.29 -18.12 1.61
C LEU A 48 2.28 -17.02 1.96
N ALA A 49 1.08 -17.39 2.43
CA ALA A 49 0.06 -16.44 2.82
C ALA A 49 0.45 -15.58 4.03
N ILE A 50 1.11 -16.17 5.03
CA ILE A 50 1.62 -15.44 6.19
C ILE A 50 2.74 -14.48 5.75
N GLY A 51 3.67 -14.97 4.92
CA GLY A 51 4.78 -14.16 4.39
C GLY A 51 4.31 -12.98 3.53
N SER A 52 3.35 -13.22 2.62
CA SER A 52 2.77 -12.16 1.78
C SER A 52 2.00 -11.14 2.62
N SER A 53 1.19 -11.59 3.58
CA SER A 53 0.44 -10.69 4.46
C SER A 53 1.35 -9.79 5.29
N PHE A 54 2.44 -10.34 5.84
CA PHE A 54 3.40 -9.58 6.63
C PHE A 54 4.12 -8.52 5.79
N THR A 55 4.59 -8.91 4.61
CA THR A 55 5.28 -7.99 3.68
C THR A 55 4.33 -6.91 3.14
N ALA A 56 3.08 -7.26 2.86
CA ALA A 56 2.02 -6.30 2.50
C ALA A 56 1.73 -5.31 3.64
N GLY A 57 1.70 -5.78 4.90
CA GLY A 57 1.53 -4.95 6.08
C GLY A 57 2.67 -3.94 6.27
N ILE A 58 3.93 -4.39 6.17
CA ILE A 58 5.12 -3.52 6.23
C ILE A 58 5.08 -2.47 5.11
N ARG A 59 4.78 -2.89 3.88
CA ARG A 59 4.62 -1.99 2.73
C ARG A 59 3.56 -0.93 3.02
N GLY A 60 2.37 -1.34 3.47
CA GLY A 60 1.28 -0.45 3.81
C GLY A 60 1.69 0.58 4.88
N GLY A 61 2.27 0.11 5.98
CA GLY A 61 2.74 0.99 7.06
C GLY A 61 3.81 1.99 6.61
N LEU A 62 4.78 1.55 5.80
CA LEU A 62 5.81 2.42 5.24
C LEU A 62 5.21 3.49 4.32
N PHE A 63 4.25 3.13 3.47
CA PHE A 63 3.58 4.11 2.61
C PHE A 63 2.79 5.12 3.44
N THR A 64 2.02 4.68 4.44
CA THR A 64 1.28 5.57 5.34
C THR A 64 2.21 6.58 6.02
N LEU A 65 3.36 6.13 6.55
CA LEU A 65 4.33 7.01 7.19
C LEU A 65 4.97 8.01 6.20
N VAL A 66 5.33 7.56 5.01
CA VAL A 66 5.90 8.43 3.97
C VAL A 66 4.88 9.47 3.52
N PHE A 67 3.64 9.07 3.28
CA PHE A 67 2.54 9.97 2.91
C PHE A 67 2.25 11.00 4.01
N ALA A 68 2.18 10.57 5.27
CA ALA A 68 1.99 11.49 6.40
C ALA A 68 3.10 12.56 6.46
N ARG A 69 4.36 12.17 6.27
CA ARG A 69 5.49 13.12 6.23
C ARG A 69 5.44 14.05 5.03
N LEU A 70 5.06 13.54 3.85
CA LEU A 70 4.89 14.35 2.64
C LEU A 70 3.78 15.38 2.82
N ASN A 71 2.63 14.97 3.35
CA ASN A 71 1.48 15.85 3.63
C ASN A 71 1.85 16.99 4.58
N ILE A 72 2.52 16.70 5.70
CA ILE A 72 2.99 17.73 6.64
C ILE A 72 3.94 18.71 5.95
N ARG A 73 4.88 18.20 5.14
CA ARG A 73 5.83 19.05 4.41
C ARG A 73 5.12 19.94 3.38
N LEU A 74 4.13 19.42 2.66
CA LEU A 74 3.32 20.19 1.70
C LEU A 74 2.49 21.27 2.41
N ARG A 75 1.78 20.93 3.49
CA ARG A 75 1.03 21.91 4.28
C ARG A 75 1.93 23.02 4.81
N ASN A 76 3.12 22.69 5.32
CA ASN A 76 4.07 23.70 5.80
C ASN A 76 4.59 24.62 4.67
N ARG A 77 4.89 24.05 3.49
CA ARG A 77 5.32 24.84 2.31
C ARG A 77 4.22 25.78 1.84
N LEU A 78 2.99 25.27 1.72
CA LEU A 78 1.82 26.04 1.30
C LEU A 78 1.48 27.13 2.31
N PHE A 79 1.44 26.81 3.60
CA PHE A 79 1.21 27.80 4.65
C PHE A 79 2.25 28.93 4.60
N ARG A 80 3.54 28.59 4.48
CA ARG A 80 4.60 29.59 4.37
C ARG A 80 4.47 30.45 3.11
N SER A 81 4.04 29.87 1.99
CA SER A 81 3.79 30.63 0.76
C SER A 81 2.60 31.57 0.90
N LEU A 82 1.52 31.14 1.54
CA LEU A 82 0.31 31.93 1.74
C LEU A 82 0.56 33.13 2.66
N VAL A 83 1.36 32.96 3.73
CA VAL A 83 1.65 34.05 4.68
C VAL A 83 2.41 35.22 4.04
N VAL A 84 3.17 34.98 2.97
CA VAL A 84 3.99 36.01 2.29
C VAL A 84 3.27 36.55 1.04
N GLN A 85 2.07 36.06 0.72
CA GLN A 85 1.35 36.43 -0.49
C GLN A 85 0.69 37.81 -0.37
N GLU A 86 0.62 38.55 -1.47
CA GLU A 86 0.05 39.91 -1.51
C GLU A 86 -1.45 39.93 -1.20
N MET A 87 -1.94 41.03 -0.63
CA MET A 87 -3.33 41.18 -0.19
C MET A 87 -4.33 41.02 -1.36
N SER A 88 -3.97 41.50 -2.56
CA SER A 88 -4.77 41.35 -3.78
C SER A 88 -5.06 39.89 -4.15
N PHE A 89 -4.21 38.95 -3.76
CA PHE A 89 -4.45 37.53 -4.01
C PHE A 89 -5.63 36.99 -3.18
N PHE A 90 -5.78 37.49 -1.95
CA PHE A 90 -6.86 37.10 -1.04
C PHE A 90 -8.18 37.84 -1.34
N ASP A 91 -8.13 38.95 -2.06
CA ASP A 91 -9.32 39.63 -2.58
C ASP A 91 -9.96 38.84 -3.73
N GLU A 92 -9.15 38.16 -4.56
CA GLU A 92 -9.64 37.30 -5.65
C GLU A 92 -9.91 35.85 -5.23
N ASN A 93 -9.18 35.33 -4.24
CA ASN A 93 -9.29 33.94 -3.80
C ASN A 93 -9.70 33.86 -2.32
N LEU A 94 -10.92 33.37 -2.06
CA LEU A 94 -11.38 33.14 -0.69
C LEU A 94 -10.46 32.18 0.06
N THR A 95 -9.97 32.60 1.23
CA THR A 95 -9.10 31.80 2.11
C THR A 95 -9.72 30.44 2.46
N GLY A 96 -11.04 30.36 2.51
CA GLY A 96 -11.79 29.11 2.72
C GLY A 96 -11.66 28.11 1.57
N ASP A 97 -11.66 28.56 0.33
CA ASP A 97 -11.49 27.70 -0.85
C ASP A 97 -10.05 27.18 -0.97
N ILE A 98 -9.07 27.99 -0.60
CA ILE A 98 -7.66 27.60 -0.57
C ILE A 98 -7.42 26.51 0.48
N ILE A 99 -7.96 26.66 1.68
CA ILE A 99 -7.84 25.64 2.74
C ILE A 99 -8.65 24.38 2.40
N SER A 100 -9.82 24.54 1.77
CA SER A 100 -10.65 23.43 1.31
C SER A 100 -9.91 22.58 0.26
N ARG A 101 -9.34 23.21 -0.77
CA ARG A 101 -8.53 22.51 -1.80
C ARG A 101 -7.28 21.89 -1.22
N LEU A 102 -6.55 22.60 -0.35
CA LEU A 102 -5.38 22.06 0.32
C LEU A 102 -5.70 20.80 1.14
N THR A 103 -6.82 20.82 1.85
CA THR A 103 -7.26 19.68 2.66
C THR A 103 -7.68 18.53 1.77
N SER A 104 -8.48 18.80 0.73
CA SER A 104 -8.90 17.82 -0.27
C SER A 104 -7.73 17.13 -0.99
N ASP A 105 -6.72 17.91 -1.41
CA ASP A 105 -5.56 17.39 -2.16
C ASP A 105 -4.55 16.63 -1.28
N THR A 106 -4.66 16.76 0.04
CA THR A 106 -3.76 16.10 0.99
C THR A 106 -4.41 14.95 1.77
N THR A 107 -5.73 14.81 1.75
CA THR A 107 -6.43 13.67 2.35
C THR A 107 -6.22 12.37 1.56
N ILE A 108 -6.02 11.26 2.30
CA ILE A 108 -5.87 9.88 1.82
C ILE A 108 -7.25 9.29 1.50
#